data_AF-A0A935T3V0-F1
#
_entry.id   AF-A0A935T3V0-F1
#
_cell.length_a   1.000
_cell.length_b   1.000
_cell.length_c   1.000
_cell.angle_alpha   90.00
_cell.angle_beta   90.00
_cell.angle_gamma   90.00
#
_symmetry.space_group_name_H-M   'P 1'
#
loop_
_entity.id
_entity.type
_entity.pdbx_description
1 polymer ?
#
loop_
_entity_poly.entity_id
_entity_poly.type
_entity_poly.pdbx_seq_one_letter_code
_entity_poly.pdbx_strand_id
1 'polypeptide(L)'
;MFGKHLVDRGLLREADLREALDRQATLRVSIGRLAYQMKLMTLDQVMKVLEAQRKSPRPFGAIAVDLGFLTPEQLEAVLTSQRESRVPLGQVIAGLGFVTPEKLDEELRLYLASKEP
;
A
#
# COMPACT_ATOMS: atom_id res chain seq x y z
N MET A 1 2.82 0.06 16.81
CA MET A 1 3.25 -0.02 15.40
C MET A 1 4.75 0.17 15.36
N PHE A 2 5.46 -0.57 14.51
CA PHE A 2 6.92 -0.54 14.45
C PHE A 2 7.50 0.86 14.13
N GLY A 3 6.88 1.63 13.23
CA GLY A 3 7.33 3.00 12.92
C GLY A 3 7.31 3.94 14.14
N LYS A 4 6.31 3.80 15.04
CA LYS A 4 6.27 4.58 16.28
C LYS A 4 7.37 4.17 17.26
N HIS A 5 7.67 2.87 17.35
CA HIS A 5 8.78 2.37 18.16
C HIS A 5 10.12 3.01 17.76
N LEU A 6 10.38 3.18 16.46
CA LEU A 6 11.59 3.84 15.98
C LEU A 6 11.66 5.33 16.39
N VAL A 7 10.51 6.01 16.40
CA VAL A 7 10.42 7.40 16.88
C VAL A 7 10.65 7.48 18.39
N ASP A 8 10.00 6.61 19.16
CA ASP A 8 10.13 6.56 20.62
C ASP A 8 11.58 6.25 21.04
N ARG A 9 12.33 5.52 20.21
CA ARG A 9 13.76 5.20 20.39
C ARG A 9 14.71 6.31 19.90
N GLY A 10 14.19 7.38 19.32
CA GLY A 10 14.98 8.49 18.77
C GLY A 10 15.74 8.15 17.48
N LEU A 11 15.42 7.03 16.83
CA LEU A 11 16.08 6.57 15.60
C LEU A 11 15.44 7.14 14.34
N LEU A 12 14.22 7.67 14.46
CA LEU A 12 13.46 8.25 13.36
C LEU A 12 12.73 9.50 13.86
N ARG A 13 12.74 10.61 13.12
CA ARG A 13 11.93 11.78 13.49
C ARG A 13 10.49 11.56 13.03
N GLU A 14 9.53 12.21 13.69
CA GLU A 14 8.11 12.13 13.27
C GLU A 14 7.89 12.60 11.83
N ALA A 15 8.64 13.63 11.39
CA ALA A 15 8.59 14.13 10.01
C ALA A 15 9.05 13.06 9.01
N ASP A 16 10.14 12.35 9.32
CA ASP A 16 10.69 11.29 8.47
C ASP A 16 9.74 10.07 8.43
N LEU A 17 9.09 9.75 9.55
CA LEU A 17 8.05 8.73 9.60
C LEU A 17 6.86 9.09 8.70
N ARG A 18 6.43 10.36 8.72
CA ARG A 18 5.35 10.84 7.85
C ARG A 18 5.74 10.72 6.38
N GLU A 19 6.94 11.16 6.02
CA GLU A 19 7.46 11.03 4.65
C GLU A 19 7.52 9.57 4.19
N ALA A 20 8.00 8.66 5.04
CA ALA A 20 8.04 7.23 4.73
C ALA A 20 6.64 6.65 4.51
N LEU A 21 5.65 7.05 5.30
CA LEU A 21 4.25 6.64 5.14
C LEU A 21 3.65 7.16 3.83
N ASP A 22 3.91 8.42 3.50
CA ASP A 22 3.47 9.04 2.25
C ASP A 22 4.11 8.33 1.05
N ARG A 23 5.43 8.08 1.10
CA ARG A 23 6.15 7.35 0.07
C ARG A 23 5.61 5.94 -0.11
N GLN A 24 5.39 5.21 0.98
CA GLN A 24 4.80 3.87 0.94
C GLN A 24 3.40 3.87 0.32
N ALA A 25 2.59 4.92 0.56
CA ALA A 25 1.29 5.06 -0.07
C ALA A 25 1.39 5.22 -1.59
N THR A 26 2.39 5.96 -2.10
CA THR A 26 2.64 6.10 -3.54
C THR A 26 3.12 4.82 -4.24
N LEU A 27 3.72 3.89 -3.49
CA LEU A 27 4.20 2.60 -4.02
C LEU A 27 3.10 1.54 -4.16
N ARG A 28 1.87 1.83 -3.69
CA ARG A 28 0.76 0.89 -3.82
C ARG A 28 0.41 0.70 -5.30
N VAL A 29 0.36 -0.57 -5.71
CA VAL A 29 -0.08 -0.96 -7.06
C VAL A 29 -1.52 -0.50 -7.27
N SER A 30 -1.86 0.07 -8.43
CA SER A 30 -3.21 0.55 -8.69
C SER A 30 -4.21 -0.61 -8.83
N ILE A 31 -5.47 -0.37 -8.40
CA ILE A 31 -6.57 -1.34 -8.49
C ILE A 31 -6.76 -1.82 -9.93
N GLY A 32 -6.77 -0.90 -10.91
CA GLY A 32 -6.92 -1.26 -12.33
C GLY A 32 -5.80 -2.16 -12.85
N ARG A 33 -4.55 -1.93 -12.42
CA ARG A 33 -3.43 -2.80 -12.82
C ARG A 33 -3.55 -4.19 -12.19
N LEU A 34 -3.90 -4.26 -10.91
CA LEU A 34 -4.11 -5.54 -10.23
C LEU A 34 -5.28 -6.31 -10.85
N ALA A 35 -6.42 -5.65 -11.10
CA ALA A 35 -7.58 -6.27 -11.74
C ALA A 35 -7.24 -6.86 -13.13
N TYR A 36 -6.39 -6.16 -13.91
CA TYR A 36 -5.86 -6.68 -15.16
C TYR A 36 -4.92 -7.88 -14.97
N GLN A 37 -3.96 -7.79 -14.05
CA GLN A 37 -3.02 -8.88 -13.76
C GLN A 37 -3.71 -10.15 -13.25
N MET A 38 -4.78 -9.98 -12.46
CA MET A 38 -5.63 -11.06 -11.96
C MET A 38 -6.61 -11.60 -13.01
N LYS A 39 -6.58 -11.08 -14.25
CA LYS A 39 -7.49 -11.43 -15.36
C LYS A 39 -8.97 -11.20 -15.04
N LEU A 40 -9.27 -10.32 -14.09
CA LEU A 40 -10.64 -9.92 -13.73
C LEU A 40 -11.16 -8.82 -14.65
N MET A 41 -10.27 -8.02 -15.22
CA MET A 41 -10.58 -7.01 -16.22
C MET A 41 -9.63 -7.09 -17.42
N THR A 42 -10.11 -6.69 -18.59
CA THR A 42 -9.27 -6.46 -19.77
C THR A 42 -8.66 -5.05 -19.74
N LEU A 43 -7.63 -4.83 -20.57
CA LEU A 43 -7.04 -3.50 -20.70
C LEU A 43 -8.06 -2.45 -21.18
N ASP A 44 -8.93 -2.82 -22.12
CA ASP A 44 -10.02 -1.97 -22.61
C ASP A 44 -10.99 -1.58 -21.49
N GLN A 45 -11.40 -2.54 -20.66
CA GLN A 45 -12.25 -2.26 -19.50
C GLN A 45 -11.56 -1.32 -18.51
N VAL A 46 -10.27 -1.52 -18.22
CA VAL A 46 -9.50 -0.62 -17.34
C VAL A 46 -9.47 0.79 -17.90
N MET A 47 -9.22 0.95 -19.20
CA MET A 47 -9.21 2.27 -19.85
C MET A 47 -10.57 2.96 -19.77
N LYS A 48 -11.67 2.24 -20.01
CA LYS A 48 -13.04 2.77 -19.85
C LYS A 48 -13.34 3.26 -18.45
N VAL A 49 -12.90 2.53 -17.41
CA VAL A 49 -13.04 2.99 -16.02
C VAL A 49 -12.22 4.26 -15.77
N LEU A 50 -10.97 4.34 -16.27
CA LEU A 50 -10.12 5.53 -16.13
C LEU A 50 -10.74 6.75 -16.81
N GLU A 51 -11.34 6.58 -18.00
CA GLU A 51 -12.04 7.65 -18.70
C GLU A 51 -13.27 8.13 -17.94
N ALA A 52 -14.06 7.22 -17.37
CA ALA A 52 -15.20 7.56 -16.51
C ALA A 52 -14.75 8.25 -15.22
N GLN A 53 -13.65 7.79 -14.61
CA GLN A 53 -13.07 8.39 -13.41
C GLN A 53 -12.55 9.80 -13.65
N ARG A 54 -12.02 10.13 -14.83
CA ARG A 54 -11.62 11.52 -15.15
C ARG A 54 -12.78 12.51 -15.10
N LYS A 55 -14.01 12.02 -15.28
CA LYS A 55 -15.25 12.83 -15.29
C LYS A 55 -16.00 12.75 -13.96
N SER A 56 -15.47 12.04 -12.95
CA SER A 56 -16.17 11.73 -11.70
C SER A 56 -15.22 11.65 -10.51
N PRO A 57 -15.53 12.22 -9.34
CA PRO A 57 -14.69 12.09 -8.15
C PRO A 57 -14.72 10.67 -7.54
N ARG A 58 -15.48 9.74 -8.13
CA ARG A 58 -15.69 8.40 -7.57
C ARG A 58 -14.44 7.53 -7.68
N PRO A 59 -14.23 6.60 -6.71
CA PRO A 59 -13.13 5.64 -6.77
C PRO A 59 -13.22 4.70 -7.98
N PHE A 60 -12.07 4.32 -8.54
CA PHE A 60 -11.96 3.38 -9.66
C PHE A 60 -12.78 2.11 -9.44
N GLY A 61 -12.64 1.48 -8.26
CA GLY A 61 -13.33 0.23 -7.95
C GLY A 61 -14.85 0.36 -7.97
N ALA A 62 -15.40 1.45 -7.44
CA ALA A 62 -16.84 1.69 -7.47
C ALA A 62 -17.35 1.89 -8.90
N ILE A 63 -16.62 2.63 -9.74
CA ILE A 63 -16.97 2.81 -11.15
C ILE A 63 -16.89 1.48 -11.92
N ALA A 64 -15.86 0.66 -11.64
CA ALA A 64 -15.70 -0.64 -12.27
C ALA A 64 -16.87 -1.60 -11.96
N VAL A 65 -17.39 -1.56 -10.72
CA VAL A 65 -18.57 -2.34 -10.33
C VAL A 65 -19.84 -1.81 -11.00
N ASP A 66 -20.05 -0.50 -11.01
CA ASP A 66 -21.22 0.12 -11.65
C ASP A 66 -21.28 -0.15 -13.17
N LEU A 67 -20.11 -0.20 -13.82
CA LEU A 67 -20.00 -0.54 -15.25
C LEU A 67 -20.12 -2.05 -15.53
N GLY A 68 -20.25 -2.88 -14.48
CA GLY A 68 -20.35 -4.33 -14.59
C GLY A 68 -19.04 -5.02 -15.01
N PHE A 69 -17.89 -4.34 -14.89
CA PHE A 69 -16.58 -4.92 -15.21
C PHE A 69 -15.97 -5.68 -14.04
N LEU A 70 -16.42 -5.41 -12.82
CA LEU A 70 -16.11 -6.19 -11.62
C LEU A 70 -17.41 -6.49 -10.87
N THR A 71 -17.46 -7.65 -10.20
CA THR A 71 -18.43 -7.86 -9.12
C THR A 71 -17.89 -7.27 -7.80
N PRO A 72 -18.75 -7.02 -6.80
CA PRO A 72 -18.30 -6.61 -5.46
C PRO A 72 -17.27 -7.57 -4.85
N GLU A 73 -17.44 -8.88 -5.05
CA GLU A 73 -16.55 -9.92 -4.55
C GLU A 73 -15.19 -9.88 -5.26
N GLN A 74 -15.19 -9.67 -6.58
CA GLN A 74 -13.96 -9.50 -7.35
C GLN A 74 -13.23 -8.22 -6.93
N LEU A 75 -13.95 -7.13 -6.67
CA LEU A 75 -13.36 -5.90 -6.14
C LEU A 75 -12.71 -6.15 -4.78
N GLU A 76 -13.36 -6.87 -3.86
CA GLU A 76 -12.75 -7.19 -2.56
C GLU A 76 -11.50 -8.09 -2.71
N ALA A 77 -11.50 -9.03 -3.66
CA ALA A 77 -10.31 -9.83 -3.97
C ALA A 77 -9.14 -8.96 -4.45
N VAL A 78 -9.41 -7.98 -5.34
CA VAL A 78 -8.39 -7.02 -5.80
C VAL A 78 -7.88 -6.15 -4.65
N LEU A 79 -8.78 -5.65 -3.80
CA LEU A 79 -8.42 -4.84 -2.63
C LEU A 79 -7.58 -5.64 -1.62
N THR A 80 -7.91 -6.91 -1.41
CA THR A 80 -7.13 -7.82 -0.56
C THR A 80 -5.72 -8.01 -1.13
N SER A 81 -5.60 -8.33 -2.42
CA SER A 81 -4.30 -8.46 -3.09
C SER A 81 -3.47 -7.17 -3.02
N GLN A 82 -4.10 -6.00 -3.15
CA GLN A 82 -3.43 -4.70 -3.01
C GLN A 82 -2.88 -4.46 -1.60
N ARG A 83 -3.61 -4.89 -0.57
CA ARG A 83 -3.17 -4.79 0.84
C ARG A 83 -1.96 -5.68 1.08
N GLU A 84 -1.95 -6.88 0.51
CA GLU A 84 -0.85 -7.86 0.62
C GLU A 84 0.39 -7.46 -0.18
N SER A 85 0.22 -6.81 -1.33
CA SER A 85 1.34 -6.36 -2.18
C SER A 85 2.03 -5.08 -1.65
N ARG A 86 1.65 -4.59 -0.47
CA ARG A 86 2.18 -3.33 0.08
C ARG A 86 3.62 -3.55 0.56
N VAL A 87 4.54 -2.76 0.01
CA VAL A 87 5.94 -2.73 0.46
C VAL A 87 5.99 -2.47 1.97
N PRO A 88 6.69 -3.28 2.78
CA PRO A 88 6.80 -3.06 4.22
C PRO A 88 7.38 -1.69 4.57
N LEU A 89 6.89 -1.06 5.64
CA LEU A 89 7.30 0.30 6.00
C LEU A 89 8.80 0.37 6.31
N GLY A 90 9.36 -0.66 6.95
CA GLY A 90 10.81 -0.74 7.24
C GLY A 90 11.66 -0.68 5.96
N GLN A 91 11.23 -1.35 4.89
CA GLN A 91 11.94 -1.30 3.61
C GLN A 91 11.89 0.10 2.97
N VAL A 92 10.79 0.83 3.15
CA VAL A 92 10.68 2.23 2.69
C VAL A 92 11.59 3.15 3.51
N ILE A 93 11.61 3.00 4.84
CA ILE A 93 12.49 3.75 5.74
C ILE A 93 13.97 3.51 5.38
N ALA A 94 14.35 2.26 5.14
CA ALA A 94 15.70 1.89 4.69
C ALA A 94 16.04 2.50 3.34
N GLY A 95 15.12 2.41 2.37
CA GLY A 95 15.31 2.95 1.02
C GLY A 95 15.41 4.48 0.97
N LEU A 96 14.83 5.19 1.95
CA LEU A 96 14.98 6.64 2.12
C LEU A 96 16.26 7.02 2.88
N GLY A 97 17.01 6.04 3.42
CA GLY A 97 18.26 6.27 4.13
C GLY A 97 18.10 6.82 5.55
N PHE A 98 16.88 6.82 6.11
CA PHE A 98 16.63 7.34 7.45
C PHE A 98 17.20 6.44 8.55
N VAL A 99 17.13 5.12 8.33
CA VAL A 99 17.69 4.10 9.23
C VAL A 99 18.31 3.00 8.37
N THR A 100 19.47 2.49 8.75
CA THR A 100 20.10 1.41 7.99
C THR A 100 19.32 0.09 8.09
N PRO A 101 19.41 -0.80 7.10
CA PRO A 101 18.76 -2.11 7.15
C PRO A 101 19.15 -2.92 8.39
N GLU A 102 20.43 -2.91 8.76
CA GLU A 102 20.95 -3.65 9.92
C GLU A 102 20.32 -3.15 11.22
N LYS A 103 20.16 -1.83 11.36
CA LYS A 103 19.57 -1.23 12.55
C LYS A 103 18.06 -1.45 12.61
N LEU A 104 17.39 -1.45 11.46
CA LEU A 104 15.97 -1.81 11.35
C LEU A 104 15.73 -3.26 11.78
N ASP A 105 16.57 -4.21 11.35
CA ASP A 105 16.43 -5.63 11.72
C ASP A 105 16.71 -5.87 13.21
N GLU A 106 17.65 -5.13 13.80
CA GLU A 106 17.88 -5.16 15.25
C GLU A 106 16.65 -4.67 16.02
N GLU A 107 16.14 -3.49 15.69
CA GLU A 107 15.00 -2.90 16.38
C GLU A 107 13.70 -3.67 16.13
N LEU A 108 13.55 -4.30 14.97
CA LEU A 108 12.40 -5.16 14.67
C LEU A 108 12.37 -6.38 15.59
N ARG A 109 13.52 -7.02 15.82
CA ARG A 109 13.64 -8.13 16.78
C ARG A 109 13.28 -7.69 18.20
N LEU A 110 13.79 -6.54 18.64
CA LEU A 110 13.47 -5.98 19.96
C LEU A 110 11.98 -5.65 20.09
N TYR A 111 11.39 -5.04 19.05
CA TYR A 111 9.98 -4.71 19.03
C TYR A 111 9.09 -5.96 19.13
N LEU A 112 9.41 -7.03 18.39
CA LEU A 112 8.67 -8.29 18.44
C LEU A 112 8.81 -9.00 19.80
N ALA A 113 10.02 -9.05 20.37
CA ALA A 113 10.26 -9.63 21.69
C ALA A 113 9.50 -8.89 22.81
N SER A 114 9.34 -7.56 22.70
CA SER A 114 8.55 -6.77 23.67
C SER A 114 7.03 -6.95 23.52
N LYS A 115 6.58 -7.61 22.44
CA LYS A 115 5.18 -7.84 22.08
C LYS A 115 4.73 -9.27 22.38
N GLU A 116 5.66 -10.18 22.65
CA GLU A 116 5.37 -11.53 23.12
C GLU A 116 5.01 -11.48 24.61
N PRO A 117 3.90 -12.12 25.05
CA PRO A 117 3.47 -12.15 26.44
C PRO A 117 4.39 -12.99 27.34
#